data_AF-A0A8B6F8Z3-F1
#
_entry.id   AF-A0A8B6F8Z3-F1
#
_cell.length_a   1.000
_cell.length_b   1.000
_cell.length_c   1.000
_cell.angle_alpha   90.00
_cell.angle_beta   90.00
_cell.angle_gamma   90.00
#
_symmetry.space_group_name_H-M   'P 1'
#
loop_
_entity.id
_entity.type
_entity.pdbx_description
1 polymer ?
#
loop_
_entity_poly.entity_id
_entity_poly.type
_entity_poly.pdbx_seq_one_letter_code
_entity_poly.pdbx_strand_id
1 'polypeptide(L)'
;GRDGKGVIYTWAAGNGDLTDNCNGDGYTNSIYTIGVTSVEEGENAWYSEVCSAALVATYGGSSNNRYLTSTTTSSGCTSDGLQGTSFSAPIASGIIALALQANSTLTWRDIQHLIVLTSSRNGFTDSYSSWATNGKGKEYSQVLGFGFMDAEAMVTQAASWTNVPSQTTCMTSTFTGSGSTSGSSYKRDVRLISAPDCSYLEHVTIDISFSYTRYRGVTEFILVSPAGTESQLMHYRNEDANHYNTAGSLSWTFMSVHFWRESPDGQWTLKFKSYGGHSVVTVSSWSITFYGTSTDPLPNIDLCISSPCQNNGTCENNVYSYNCQCTDGFSGTNCQTNSTVIAKSSPAEATVGATNGAVC
;
A
#
# COMPACT_ATOMS: atom_id res chain seq x y z
N GLY A 1 0.19 -11.28 -22.37
CA GLY A 1 -0.56 -12.41 -21.75
C GLY A 1 -2.03 -12.05 -21.61
N ARG A 2 -2.89 -13.05 -21.33
CA ARG A 2 -4.36 -12.89 -21.21
C ARG A 2 -5.00 -12.13 -22.39
N ASP A 3 -4.63 -12.48 -23.62
CA ASP A 3 -5.14 -11.85 -24.85
C ASP A 3 -4.99 -10.32 -24.89
N GLY A 4 -3.82 -9.84 -24.47
CA GLY A 4 -3.53 -8.40 -24.42
C GLY A 4 -3.98 -7.69 -23.14
N LYS A 5 -4.75 -8.35 -22.27
CA LYS A 5 -5.21 -7.77 -20.98
C LYS A 5 -4.10 -7.67 -19.93
N GLY A 6 -2.99 -8.39 -20.11
CA GLY A 6 -1.87 -8.44 -19.17
C GLY A 6 -2.05 -9.52 -18.10
N VAL A 7 -0.93 -10.15 -17.73
CA VAL A 7 -0.88 -11.12 -16.62
C VAL A 7 -0.91 -10.34 -15.31
N ILE A 8 -1.56 -10.90 -14.29
CA ILE A 8 -1.62 -10.31 -12.95
C ILE A 8 -0.58 -11.00 -12.10
N TYR A 9 0.32 -10.23 -11.50
CA TYR A 9 1.34 -10.73 -10.60
C TYR A 9 1.05 -10.22 -9.19
N THR A 10 0.69 -11.12 -8.28
CA THR A 10 0.67 -10.81 -6.84
C THR A 10 2.03 -11.16 -6.25
N TRP A 11 2.53 -10.32 -5.36
CA TRP A 11 3.83 -10.50 -4.73
C TRP A 11 3.70 -10.29 -3.22
N ALA A 12 4.32 -11.17 -2.43
CA ALA A 12 4.38 -10.98 -0.98
C ALA A 12 5.30 -9.80 -0.67
N ALA A 13 4.84 -8.84 0.12
CA ALA A 13 5.57 -7.60 0.35
C ALA A 13 6.86 -7.78 1.17
N GLY A 14 7.04 -8.95 1.81
CA GLY A 14 8.25 -9.27 2.57
C GLY A 14 7.97 -9.61 4.03
N ASN A 15 8.97 -10.14 4.72
CA ASN A 15 8.87 -10.60 6.12
C ASN A 15 10.00 -10.04 7.00
N GLY A 16 10.63 -8.94 6.57
CA GLY A 16 11.75 -8.28 7.23
C GLY A 16 11.37 -7.35 8.37
N ASP A 17 10.12 -7.41 8.86
CA ASP A 17 9.55 -6.54 9.90
C ASP A 17 9.66 -5.04 9.58
N LEU A 18 9.33 -4.18 10.55
CA LEU A 18 9.33 -2.73 10.36
C LEU A 18 10.75 -2.12 10.22
N THR A 19 11.80 -2.93 10.31
CA THR A 19 13.19 -2.50 10.17
C THR A 19 13.76 -2.70 8.76
N ASP A 20 13.09 -3.51 7.92
CA ASP A 20 13.34 -3.58 6.49
C ASP A 20 12.27 -2.82 5.68
N ASN A 21 12.58 -2.56 4.41
CA ASN A 21 11.74 -1.77 3.54
C ASN A 21 11.61 -2.42 2.17
N CYS A 22 10.36 -2.67 1.76
CA CYS A 22 10.12 -3.44 0.54
C CYS A 22 10.44 -2.67 -0.77
N ASN A 23 10.71 -1.35 -0.72
CA ASN A 23 11.30 -0.67 -1.88
C ASN A 23 12.76 -1.08 -2.11
N GLY A 24 13.41 -1.74 -1.14
CA GLY A 24 14.69 -2.40 -1.32
C GLY A 24 14.61 -3.69 -2.16
N ASP A 25 13.40 -4.23 -2.36
CA ASP A 25 13.11 -5.38 -3.20
C ASP A 25 12.56 -4.93 -4.56
N GLY A 26 13.34 -5.14 -5.62
CA GLY A 26 12.97 -4.78 -7.00
C GLY A 26 11.77 -5.55 -7.56
N TYR A 27 11.35 -6.66 -6.95
CA TYR A 27 10.14 -7.38 -7.34
C TYR A 27 8.91 -6.66 -6.79
N THR A 28 8.81 -6.47 -5.47
CA THR A 28 7.66 -5.79 -4.85
C THR A 28 7.53 -4.33 -5.28
N ASN A 29 8.65 -3.66 -5.51
CA ASN A 29 8.76 -2.28 -5.98
C ASN A 29 8.41 -2.11 -7.48
N SER A 30 8.03 -3.18 -8.19
CA SER A 30 7.63 -3.09 -9.59
C SER A 30 6.20 -2.58 -9.75
N ILE A 31 5.95 -1.70 -10.71
CA ILE A 31 4.58 -1.27 -11.06
C ILE A 31 3.70 -2.44 -11.56
N TYR A 32 4.34 -3.51 -12.05
CA TYR A 32 3.67 -4.67 -12.65
C TYR A 32 3.24 -5.70 -11.62
N THR A 33 3.67 -5.56 -10.37
CA THR A 33 3.33 -6.45 -9.26
C THR A 33 2.39 -5.76 -8.28
N ILE A 34 1.48 -6.54 -7.71
CA ILE A 34 0.63 -6.14 -6.60
C ILE A 34 1.35 -6.57 -5.33
N GLY A 35 2.00 -5.62 -4.64
CA GLY A 35 2.60 -5.89 -3.33
C GLY A 35 1.53 -6.10 -2.27
N VAL A 36 1.49 -7.31 -1.69
CA VAL A 36 0.52 -7.73 -0.69
C VAL A 36 1.19 -7.90 0.67
N THR A 37 0.78 -7.07 1.61
CA THR A 37 1.23 -7.11 3.01
C THR A 37 0.23 -7.89 3.87
N SER A 38 0.49 -7.97 5.17
CA SER A 38 -0.31 -8.75 6.12
C SER A 38 -0.90 -7.92 7.23
N VAL A 39 -2.17 -8.18 7.54
CA VAL A 39 -2.79 -7.82 8.82
C VAL A 39 -2.87 -9.01 9.75
N GLU A 40 -2.87 -8.70 11.04
CA GLU A 40 -3.30 -9.56 12.14
C GLU A 40 -4.28 -8.78 13.04
N GLU A 41 -4.72 -9.34 14.16
CA GLU A 41 -5.81 -8.82 15.02
C GLU A 41 -5.88 -7.29 15.19
N GLY A 42 -6.64 -6.61 14.32
CA GLY A 42 -6.83 -5.16 14.40
C GLY A 42 -5.59 -4.32 14.08
N GLU A 43 -4.47 -4.91 13.64
CA GLU A 43 -3.25 -4.19 13.25
C GLU A 43 -2.47 -4.87 12.10
N ASN A 44 -1.33 -4.31 11.69
CA ASN A 44 -0.42 -4.99 10.76
C ASN A 44 0.30 -6.18 11.44
N ALA A 45 0.61 -7.22 10.66
CA ALA A 45 1.42 -8.31 11.18
C ALA A 45 2.84 -7.86 11.55
N TRP A 46 3.40 -8.42 12.64
CA TRP A 46 4.73 -8.05 13.15
C TRP A 46 5.88 -8.22 12.14
N TYR A 47 5.75 -9.14 11.19
CA TYR A 47 6.75 -9.40 10.14
C TYR A 47 6.57 -8.51 8.90
N SER A 48 5.48 -7.75 8.79
CA SER A 48 5.21 -6.90 7.62
C SER A 48 6.24 -5.77 7.50
N GLU A 49 6.68 -5.49 6.27
CA GLU A 49 7.66 -4.44 5.97
C GLU A 49 7.00 -3.08 5.71
N VAL A 50 7.74 -2.00 5.98
CA VAL A 50 7.34 -0.62 5.61
C VAL A 50 7.62 -0.41 4.14
N CYS A 51 6.66 0.08 3.36
CA CYS A 51 6.79 0.21 1.93
C CYS A 51 5.76 1.13 1.25
N SER A 52 6.24 2.10 0.46
CA SER A 52 5.37 2.90 -0.41
C SER A 52 4.86 2.17 -1.65
N ALA A 53 5.45 1.01 -1.97
CA ALA A 53 5.07 0.16 -3.10
C ALA A 53 4.01 -0.90 -2.76
N ALA A 54 3.77 -1.18 -1.46
CA ALA A 54 2.73 -2.11 -1.06
C ALA A 54 1.34 -1.53 -1.40
N LEU A 55 0.52 -2.30 -2.11
CA LEU A 55 -0.79 -1.81 -2.58
C LEU A 55 -1.90 -2.10 -1.56
N VAL A 56 -1.86 -3.26 -0.91
CA VAL A 56 -3.00 -3.80 -0.16
C VAL A 56 -2.56 -4.84 0.87
N ALA A 57 -3.40 -5.10 1.86
CA ALA A 57 -3.23 -6.13 2.86
C ALA A 57 -4.32 -7.20 2.81
N THR A 58 -3.94 -8.42 3.16
CA THR A 58 -4.87 -9.50 3.50
C THR A 58 -4.44 -10.16 4.80
N TYR A 59 -5.18 -11.16 5.29
CA TYR A 59 -4.72 -11.96 6.42
C TYR A 59 -3.46 -12.75 6.06
N GLY A 60 -2.43 -12.64 6.90
CA GLY A 60 -1.18 -13.38 6.71
C GLY A 60 -0.97 -14.52 7.69
N GLY A 61 -1.87 -14.71 8.67
CA GLY A 61 -1.67 -15.60 9.82
C GLY A 61 -0.78 -14.98 10.89
N SER A 62 -1.01 -15.39 12.14
CA SER A 62 -0.31 -14.88 13.32
C SER A 62 0.04 -15.99 14.31
N SER A 63 1.00 -15.70 15.18
CA SER A 63 1.27 -16.49 16.39
C SER A 63 0.03 -16.55 17.32
N ASN A 64 0.04 -17.42 18.33
CA ASN A 64 -1.07 -17.64 19.28
C ASN A 64 -2.32 -18.37 18.71
N ASN A 65 -2.12 -19.49 17.99
CA ASN A 65 -3.19 -20.35 17.44
C ASN A 65 -4.09 -19.67 16.38
N ARG A 66 -3.56 -18.67 15.67
CA ARG A 66 -4.28 -17.93 14.60
C ARG A 66 -3.55 -17.97 13.27
N TYR A 67 -2.88 -19.09 13.03
CA TYR A 67 -2.32 -19.42 11.75
C TYR A 67 -3.43 -19.62 10.72
N LEU A 68 -3.05 -19.48 9.46
CA LEU A 68 -3.94 -19.85 8.36
C LEU A 68 -4.08 -21.37 8.29
N THR A 69 -5.18 -21.83 7.72
CA THR A 69 -5.44 -23.25 7.49
C THR A 69 -5.34 -23.53 6.00
N SER A 70 -4.46 -24.45 5.59
CA SER A 70 -4.29 -24.80 4.18
C SER A 70 -3.77 -26.23 3.98
N THR A 71 -3.89 -26.72 2.75
CA THR A 71 -3.42 -28.05 2.34
C THR A 71 -1.89 -28.16 2.39
N THR A 72 -1.39 -29.34 2.76
CA THR A 72 0.04 -29.66 2.79
C THR A 72 0.41 -30.75 1.79
N THR A 73 1.72 -30.92 1.55
CA THR A 73 2.24 -31.94 0.62
C THR A 73 1.93 -33.37 1.03
N SER A 74 1.61 -33.64 2.30
CA SER A 74 1.25 -34.96 2.81
C SER A 74 -0.27 -35.15 2.86
N SER A 75 -0.94 -35.14 1.70
CA SER A 75 -2.38 -35.49 1.51
C SER A 75 -3.35 -35.01 2.62
N GLY A 76 -3.07 -33.84 3.22
CA GLY A 76 -3.69 -33.41 4.47
C GLY A 76 -3.76 -31.89 4.56
N CYS A 77 -4.22 -31.41 5.70
CA CYS A 77 -4.35 -29.99 6.02
C CYS A 77 -3.54 -29.68 7.28
N THR A 78 -3.02 -28.45 7.37
CA THR A 78 -2.41 -27.94 8.59
C THR A 78 -2.89 -26.53 8.88
N SER A 79 -2.97 -26.23 10.16
CA SER A 79 -3.07 -24.89 10.71
C SER A 79 -1.82 -24.57 11.53
N ASP A 80 -0.74 -25.33 11.41
CA ASP A 80 0.43 -25.17 12.28
C ASP A 80 1.48 -24.32 11.57
N GLY A 81 1.71 -23.11 12.08
CA GLY A 81 2.82 -22.27 11.63
C GLY A 81 2.63 -21.59 10.27
N LEU A 82 1.45 -21.66 9.65
CA LEU A 82 1.17 -20.95 8.40
C LEU A 82 0.97 -19.46 8.68
N GLN A 83 2.07 -18.72 8.60
CA GLN A 83 2.10 -17.26 8.72
C GLN A 83 3.09 -16.61 7.76
N GLY A 84 2.93 -15.32 7.49
CA GLY A 84 3.83 -14.53 6.65
C GLY A 84 3.09 -13.87 5.49
N THR A 85 3.66 -12.82 4.92
CA THR A 85 3.14 -12.20 3.68
C THR A 85 3.08 -13.20 2.52
N SER A 86 3.88 -14.27 2.58
CA SER A 86 3.84 -15.42 1.66
C SER A 86 2.48 -16.11 1.58
N PHE A 87 1.64 -16.01 2.62
CA PHE A 87 0.27 -16.53 2.60
C PHE A 87 -0.78 -15.47 2.28
N SER A 88 -0.46 -14.19 2.51
CA SER A 88 -1.30 -13.07 2.09
C SER A 88 -1.42 -12.96 0.57
N ALA A 89 -0.30 -13.06 -0.16
CA ALA A 89 -0.33 -12.96 -1.62
C ALA A 89 -1.23 -14.01 -2.32
N PRO A 90 -1.25 -15.30 -1.91
CA PRO A 90 -2.22 -16.29 -2.38
C PRO A 90 -3.68 -15.93 -2.07
N ILE A 91 -3.98 -15.35 -0.90
CA ILE A 91 -5.35 -14.92 -0.56
C ILE A 91 -5.79 -13.79 -1.50
N ALA A 92 -4.93 -12.78 -1.71
CA ALA A 92 -5.19 -11.73 -2.69
C ALA A 92 -5.38 -12.30 -4.11
N SER A 93 -4.56 -13.27 -4.52
CA SER A 93 -4.74 -13.99 -5.80
C SER A 93 -6.12 -14.65 -5.91
N GLY A 94 -6.60 -15.27 -4.83
CA GLY A 94 -7.93 -15.88 -4.78
C GLY A 94 -9.05 -14.84 -4.97
N ILE A 95 -8.98 -13.71 -4.28
CA ILE A 95 -9.94 -12.62 -4.42
C ILE A 95 -9.92 -12.04 -5.85
N ILE A 96 -8.73 -11.82 -6.41
CA ILE A 96 -8.56 -11.39 -7.80
C ILE A 96 -9.17 -12.38 -8.79
N ALA A 97 -9.02 -13.69 -8.54
CA ALA A 97 -9.63 -14.73 -9.39
C ALA A 97 -11.17 -14.65 -9.39
N LEU A 98 -11.79 -14.36 -8.24
CA LEU A 98 -13.23 -14.12 -8.16
C LEU A 98 -13.65 -12.86 -8.94
N ALA A 99 -12.89 -11.77 -8.83
CA ALA A 99 -13.15 -10.55 -9.61
C ALA A 99 -13.03 -10.82 -11.12
N LEU A 100 -12.05 -11.61 -11.55
CA LEU A 100 -11.90 -12.04 -12.94
C LEU A 100 -13.01 -12.97 -13.42
N GLN A 101 -13.57 -13.78 -12.53
CA GLN A 101 -14.74 -14.61 -12.84
C GLN A 101 -15.99 -13.74 -13.07
N ALA A 102 -16.17 -12.70 -12.24
CA ALA A 102 -17.25 -11.73 -12.42
C ALA A 102 -17.06 -10.88 -13.69
N ASN A 103 -15.81 -10.55 -14.03
CA ASN A 103 -15.49 -9.82 -15.25
C ASN A 103 -14.14 -10.24 -15.85
N SER A 104 -14.22 -11.04 -16.91
CA SER A 104 -13.03 -11.56 -17.59
C SER A 104 -12.32 -10.54 -18.49
N THR A 105 -12.91 -9.36 -18.74
CA THR A 105 -12.31 -8.30 -19.56
C THR A 105 -11.29 -7.46 -18.81
N LEU A 106 -11.22 -7.59 -17.48
CA LEU A 106 -10.32 -6.80 -16.64
C LEU A 106 -8.85 -6.98 -17.03
N THR A 107 -8.17 -5.85 -17.24
CA THR A 107 -6.73 -5.76 -17.44
C THR A 107 -5.98 -5.84 -16.12
N TRP A 108 -4.66 -6.01 -16.19
CA TRP A 108 -3.80 -5.96 -15.01
C TRP A 108 -3.91 -4.64 -14.24
N ARG A 109 -4.14 -3.50 -14.93
CA ARG A 109 -4.36 -2.19 -14.31
C ARG A 109 -5.74 -2.04 -13.71
N ASP A 110 -6.78 -2.55 -14.38
CA ASP A 110 -8.14 -2.53 -13.83
C ASP A 110 -8.20 -3.21 -12.47
N ILE A 111 -7.49 -4.33 -12.31
CA ILE A 111 -7.38 -5.03 -11.03
C ILE A 111 -6.72 -4.17 -9.96
N GLN A 112 -5.65 -3.43 -10.28
CA GLN A 112 -5.05 -2.52 -9.30
C GLN A 112 -5.99 -1.37 -8.93
N HIS A 113 -6.69 -0.76 -9.90
CA HIS A 113 -7.69 0.27 -9.61
C HIS A 113 -8.83 -0.26 -8.74
N LEU A 114 -9.35 -1.46 -9.02
CA LEU A 114 -10.35 -2.12 -8.18
C LEU A 114 -9.84 -2.29 -6.75
N ILE A 115 -8.61 -2.79 -6.57
CA ILE A 115 -8.01 -2.96 -5.25
C ILE A 115 -7.93 -1.63 -4.51
N VAL A 116 -7.40 -0.57 -5.13
CA VAL A 116 -7.30 0.76 -4.51
C VAL A 116 -8.69 1.26 -4.12
N LEU A 117 -9.67 1.08 -5.00
CA LEU A 117 -11.02 1.58 -4.80
C LEU A 117 -11.73 0.90 -3.64
N THR A 118 -11.71 -0.43 -3.62
CA THR A 118 -12.53 -1.26 -2.72
C THR A 118 -11.83 -1.65 -1.42
N SER A 119 -10.52 -1.43 -1.31
CA SER A 119 -9.80 -1.61 -0.04
C SER A 119 -10.04 -0.43 0.90
N SER A 120 -9.98 -0.70 2.20
CA SER A 120 -10.11 0.31 3.23
C SER A 120 -9.33 -0.07 4.48
N ARG A 121 -9.13 0.90 5.37
CA ARG A 121 -8.52 0.69 6.68
C ARG A 121 -9.22 -0.40 7.49
N ASN A 122 -10.54 -0.54 7.34
CA ASN A 122 -11.36 -1.56 8.02
C ASN A 122 -11.07 -1.71 9.54
N GLY A 123 -10.80 -0.60 10.23
CA GLY A 123 -10.47 -0.58 11.65
C GLY A 123 -9.04 -1.05 12.02
N PHE A 124 -8.23 -1.48 11.07
CA PHE A 124 -6.85 -1.88 11.31
C PHE A 124 -5.96 -0.66 11.59
N THR A 125 -5.15 -0.74 12.64
CA THR A 125 -4.07 0.19 12.92
C THR A 125 -2.80 -0.22 12.18
N ASP A 126 -1.83 0.68 12.09
CA ASP A 126 -0.45 0.32 11.77
C ASP A 126 0.45 0.74 12.94
N SER A 127 1.29 -0.19 13.39
CA SER A 127 2.26 0.05 14.47
C SER A 127 3.34 1.06 14.06
N TYR A 128 3.51 1.29 12.74
CA TYR A 128 4.33 2.38 12.19
C TYR A 128 3.66 3.77 12.25
N SER A 129 2.39 3.87 12.68
CA SER A 129 1.63 5.12 12.84
C SER A 129 1.65 6.01 11.59
N SER A 130 1.36 5.42 10.43
CA SER A 130 1.62 6.03 9.12
C SER A 130 0.41 6.23 8.24
N TRP A 131 -0.77 5.92 8.75
CA TRP A 131 -2.03 6.25 8.10
C TRP A 131 -2.13 7.74 7.80
N ALA A 132 -2.34 8.05 6.53
CA ALA A 132 -2.52 9.40 6.02
C ALA A 132 -3.55 9.41 4.89
N THR A 133 -4.02 10.59 4.50
CA THR A 133 -4.93 10.79 3.38
C THR A 133 -4.19 11.50 2.25
N ASN A 134 -4.29 10.97 1.03
CA ASN A 134 -3.64 11.56 -0.13
C ASN A 134 -4.41 12.78 -0.68
N GLY A 135 -3.88 13.43 -1.71
CA GLY A 135 -4.46 14.62 -2.33
C GLY A 135 -5.84 14.42 -2.99
N LYS A 136 -6.32 13.17 -3.06
CA LYS A 136 -7.65 12.79 -3.56
C LYS A 136 -8.55 12.17 -2.50
N GLY A 137 -8.20 12.32 -1.22
CA GLY A 137 -9.07 11.88 -0.12
C GLY A 137 -8.99 10.38 0.17
N LYS A 138 -8.04 9.64 -0.43
CA LYS A 138 -7.89 8.21 -0.17
C LYS A 138 -6.90 7.96 0.95
N GLU A 139 -7.31 7.19 1.95
CA GLU A 139 -6.43 6.74 3.03
C GLU A 139 -5.40 5.73 2.51
N TYR A 140 -4.16 5.86 2.97
CA TYR A 140 -3.07 4.91 2.74
C TYR A 140 -2.21 4.79 4.00
N SER A 141 -1.49 3.68 4.11
CA SER A 141 -0.50 3.38 5.15
C SER A 141 0.81 2.96 4.49
N GLN A 142 1.95 3.33 5.10
CA GLN A 142 3.25 2.81 4.67
C GLN A 142 3.38 1.30 4.92
N VAL A 143 2.54 0.67 5.75
CA VAL A 143 2.65 -0.77 6.05
C VAL A 143 1.54 -1.55 5.36
N LEU A 144 0.33 -0.98 5.30
CA LEU A 144 -0.88 -1.67 4.84
C LEU A 144 -1.34 -1.25 3.43
N GLY A 145 -0.61 -0.37 2.75
CA GLY A 145 -1.03 0.18 1.45
C GLY A 145 -2.37 0.90 1.57
N PHE A 146 -3.31 0.62 0.67
CA PHE A 146 -4.69 1.15 0.74
C PHE A 146 -5.59 0.42 1.74
N GLY A 147 -5.03 -0.51 2.53
CA GLY A 147 -5.73 -1.21 3.61
C GLY A 147 -6.10 -2.65 3.26
N PHE A 148 -7.11 -3.16 3.96
CA PHE A 148 -7.56 -4.54 3.85
C PHE A 148 -8.41 -4.76 2.59
N MET A 149 -8.14 -5.85 1.88
CA MET A 149 -8.87 -6.22 0.66
C MET A 149 -10.27 -6.76 1.00
N ASP A 150 -11.30 -6.11 0.46
CA ASP A 150 -12.69 -6.56 0.56
C ASP A 150 -13.11 -7.32 -0.71
N ALA A 151 -13.31 -8.64 -0.56
CA ALA A 151 -13.65 -9.51 -1.67
C ALA A 151 -15.05 -9.24 -2.24
N GLU A 152 -16.03 -8.96 -1.38
CA GLU A 152 -17.41 -8.70 -1.80
C GLU A 152 -17.49 -7.39 -2.57
N ALA A 153 -16.88 -6.33 -2.02
CA ALA A 153 -16.81 -5.05 -2.69
C ALA A 153 -16.07 -5.14 -4.03
N MET A 154 -14.92 -5.83 -4.06
CA MET A 154 -14.13 -6.00 -5.29
C MET A 154 -14.89 -6.76 -6.38
N VAL A 155 -15.55 -7.87 -6.04
CA VAL A 155 -16.32 -8.69 -7.00
C VAL A 155 -17.56 -7.95 -7.49
N THR A 156 -18.28 -7.28 -6.59
CA THR A 156 -19.47 -6.51 -6.94
C THR A 156 -19.11 -5.36 -7.89
N GLN A 157 -18.02 -4.65 -7.60
CA GLN A 157 -17.55 -3.55 -8.43
C GLN A 157 -17.00 -4.04 -9.78
N ALA A 158 -16.37 -5.22 -9.81
CA ALA A 158 -15.84 -5.83 -11.03
C ALA A 158 -16.94 -6.14 -12.06
N ALA A 159 -18.11 -6.60 -11.61
CA ALA A 159 -19.21 -7.04 -12.48
C ALA A 159 -19.74 -5.95 -13.42
N SER A 160 -19.64 -4.68 -13.02
CA SER A 160 -20.05 -3.51 -13.81
C SER A 160 -18.86 -2.61 -14.19
N TRP A 161 -17.63 -3.09 -14.01
CA TRP A 161 -16.42 -2.31 -14.26
C TRP A 161 -16.25 -1.95 -15.73
N THR A 162 -15.97 -0.67 -15.99
CA THR A 162 -15.52 -0.21 -17.31
C THR A 162 -14.01 -0.11 -17.29
N ASN A 163 -13.36 -0.78 -18.25
CA ASN A 163 -11.90 -0.78 -18.35
C ASN A 163 -11.33 0.65 -18.39
N VAL A 164 -10.27 0.88 -17.60
CA VAL A 164 -9.58 2.18 -17.56
C VAL A 164 -8.93 2.49 -18.91
N PRO A 165 -8.74 3.78 -19.25
CA PRO A 165 -8.03 4.18 -20.46
C PRO A 165 -6.63 3.57 -20.56
N SER A 166 -6.09 3.53 -21.78
CA SER A 166 -4.71 3.09 -22.02
C SER A 166 -3.74 3.87 -21.14
N GLN A 167 -2.72 3.18 -20.63
CA GLN A 167 -1.73 3.81 -19.77
C GLN A 167 -0.92 4.84 -20.55
N THR A 168 -0.78 6.03 -19.99
CA THR A 168 0.17 7.04 -20.41
C THR A 168 1.36 7.01 -19.47
N THR A 169 2.57 7.06 -20.03
CA THR A 169 3.81 7.26 -19.28
C THR A 169 4.32 8.65 -19.54
N CYS A 170 4.52 9.42 -18.48
CA CYS A 170 4.99 10.79 -18.57
C CYS A 170 6.26 10.95 -17.74
N MET A 171 7.35 11.30 -18.40
CA MET A 171 8.66 11.45 -17.75
C MET A 171 8.93 12.92 -17.47
N THR A 172 9.59 13.17 -16.35
CA THR A 172 10.10 14.50 -16.03
C THR A 172 11.48 14.69 -16.61
N SER A 173 11.89 15.94 -16.85
CA SER A 173 13.32 16.22 -17.07
C SER A 173 14.13 15.73 -15.87
N THR A 174 15.28 15.10 -16.11
CA THR A 174 16.20 14.72 -15.04
C THR A 174 16.68 15.97 -14.33
N PHE A 175 16.51 16.01 -13.01
CA PHE A 175 17.14 17.02 -12.21
C PHE A 175 18.61 16.66 -11.98
N THR A 176 19.50 17.55 -12.41
CA THR A 176 20.93 17.48 -12.14
C THR A 176 21.31 18.62 -11.20
N GLY A 177 21.55 18.29 -9.93
CA GLY A 177 22.00 19.23 -8.91
C GLY A 177 22.42 18.47 -7.66
N SER A 178 23.58 18.82 -7.11
CA SER A 178 24.15 18.13 -5.96
C SER A 178 23.62 18.70 -4.66
N GLY A 179 22.89 17.89 -3.88
CA GLY A 179 22.51 18.20 -2.51
C GLY A 179 23.19 17.23 -1.54
N SER A 180 23.92 17.75 -0.54
CA SER A 180 24.59 16.93 0.48
C SER A 180 24.11 17.27 1.88
N THR A 181 23.81 16.25 2.70
CA THR A 181 23.39 16.41 4.10
C THR A 181 24.15 15.47 5.03
N SER A 182 24.44 15.95 6.24
CA SER A 182 25.11 15.22 7.32
C SER A 182 24.42 15.58 8.63
N GLY A 183 23.26 14.98 8.90
CA GLY A 183 22.46 15.26 10.08
C GLY A 183 20.97 15.00 9.89
N SER A 184 20.24 15.08 10.99
CA SER A 184 18.81 14.73 11.10
C SER A 184 17.86 15.79 10.51
N SER A 185 18.38 16.91 10.03
CA SER A 185 17.58 17.96 9.38
C SER A 185 17.52 17.70 7.88
N TYR A 186 16.31 17.75 7.33
CA TYR A 186 16.12 17.70 5.88
C TYR A 186 16.79 18.93 5.24
N LYS A 187 17.67 18.69 4.26
CA LYS A 187 17.99 19.73 3.30
C LYS A 187 16.94 19.66 2.21
N ARG A 188 15.87 20.46 2.38
CA ARG A 188 14.89 20.65 1.31
C ARG A 188 15.55 21.40 0.18
N ASP A 189 15.27 20.96 -1.04
CA ASP A 189 15.12 21.77 -2.26
C ASP A 189 15.73 21.06 -3.46
N VAL A 190 14.88 20.24 -4.07
CA VAL A 190 14.82 20.17 -5.53
C VAL A 190 13.36 20.19 -5.91
N ARG A 191 12.97 21.23 -6.63
CA ARG A 191 11.60 21.46 -7.07
C ARG A 191 11.52 21.08 -8.53
N LEU A 192 10.71 20.09 -8.83
CA LEU A 192 10.37 19.77 -10.21
C LEU A 192 8.96 20.27 -10.47
N ILE A 193 8.82 21.20 -11.42
CA ILE A 193 7.53 21.61 -11.94
C ILE A 193 7.21 20.63 -13.07
N SER A 194 6.25 19.75 -12.85
CA SER A 194 5.73 18.87 -13.89
C SER A 194 4.43 19.44 -14.44
N ALA A 195 4.25 19.33 -15.76
CA ALA A 195 2.97 19.49 -16.45
C ALA A 195 2.84 18.38 -17.50
N PRO A 196 2.79 17.10 -17.07
CA PRO A 196 2.82 15.99 -17.99
C PRO A 196 1.44 15.76 -18.64
N ASP A 197 1.39 15.05 -19.76
CA ASP A 197 0.12 14.66 -20.41
C ASP A 197 -0.71 13.65 -19.58
N CYS A 198 -0.25 13.29 -18.38
CA CYS A 198 -0.91 12.42 -17.41
C CYS A 198 -1.67 13.31 -16.42
N SER A 199 -2.98 13.11 -16.28
CA SER A 199 -3.82 13.91 -15.36
C SER A 199 -4.26 13.13 -14.11
N TYR A 200 -4.21 11.79 -14.17
CA TYR A 200 -4.64 10.91 -13.10
C TYR A 200 -3.55 9.86 -12.86
N LEU A 201 -2.82 10.01 -11.76
CA LEU A 201 -1.72 9.11 -11.42
C LEU A 201 -2.18 7.70 -11.07
N GLU A 202 -1.33 6.72 -11.34
CA GLU A 202 -1.38 5.35 -10.85
C GLU A 202 -0.10 5.13 -10.02
N HIS A 203 1.00 4.81 -10.69
CA HIS A 203 2.31 4.63 -10.09
C HIS A 203 3.17 5.87 -10.29
N VAL A 204 4.03 6.13 -9.31
CA VAL A 204 5.10 7.11 -9.42
C VAL A 204 6.41 6.41 -9.13
N THR A 205 7.32 6.36 -10.11
CA THR A 205 8.68 5.86 -9.87
C THR A 205 9.67 7.01 -9.85
N ILE A 206 10.68 6.90 -9.00
CA ILE A 206 11.73 7.91 -8.86
C ILE A 206 13.10 7.24 -8.85
N ASP A 207 13.91 7.60 -9.84
CA ASP A 207 15.30 7.17 -9.92
C ASP A 207 16.15 8.14 -9.12
N ILE A 208 16.82 7.67 -8.07
CA ILE A 208 17.69 8.50 -7.23
C ILE A 208 19.11 7.97 -7.36
N SER A 209 20.02 8.82 -7.84
CA SER A 209 21.46 8.58 -7.79
C SER A 209 22.04 9.29 -6.57
N PHE A 210 22.57 8.51 -5.64
CA PHE A 210 23.12 9.04 -4.38
C PHE A 210 24.40 8.33 -3.96
N SER A 211 25.17 9.01 -3.11
CA SER A 211 26.35 8.46 -2.45
C SER A 211 26.29 8.71 -0.95
N TYR A 212 27.01 7.88 -0.19
CA TYR A 212 27.11 7.94 1.26
C TYR A 212 28.56 7.68 1.68
N THR A 213 29.03 8.38 2.71
CA THR A 213 30.41 8.22 3.18
C THR A 213 30.59 7.03 4.12
N ARG A 214 29.52 6.62 4.82
CA ARG A 214 29.43 5.43 5.69
C ARG A 214 27.99 4.92 5.73
N TYR A 215 27.77 3.63 5.93
CA TYR A 215 26.48 3.01 6.26
C TYR A 215 25.31 3.42 5.36
N ARG A 216 24.93 2.59 4.40
CA ARG A 216 23.80 2.91 3.50
C ARG A 216 22.48 3.08 4.28
N GLY A 217 22.25 2.26 5.30
CA GLY A 217 20.99 2.20 6.06
C GLY A 217 20.63 3.44 6.88
N VAL A 218 21.53 4.43 6.98
CA VAL A 218 21.23 5.71 7.66
C VAL A 218 20.47 6.69 6.77
N THR A 219 20.25 6.35 5.50
CA THR A 219 19.65 7.22 4.50
C THR A 219 18.13 7.11 4.53
N GLU A 220 17.45 8.25 4.52
CA GLU A 220 16.00 8.31 4.35
C GLU A 220 15.64 9.22 3.17
N PHE A 221 14.63 8.79 2.41
CA PHE A 221 14.05 9.50 1.28
C PHE A 221 12.54 9.62 1.44
N ILE A 222 12.00 10.84 1.29
CA ILE A 222 10.57 11.12 1.27
C ILE A 222 10.26 11.94 0.02
N LEU A 223 9.30 11.48 -0.77
CA LEU A 223 8.75 12.21 -1.91
C LEU A 223 7.46 12.91 -1.50
N VAL A 224 7.33 14.18 -1.87
CA VAL A 224 6.13 14.99 -1.60
C VAL A 224 5.52 15.46 -2.91
N SER A 225 4.23 15.20 -3.09
CA SER A 225 3.46 15.61 -4.28
C SER A 225 3.02 17.07 -4.20
N PRO A 226 2.56 17.67 -5.31
CA PRO A 226 2.00 19.03 -5.33
C PRO A 226 0.79 19.21 -4.41
N ALA A 227 0.01 18.14 -4.17
CA ALA A 227 -1.12 18.16 -3.25
C ALA A 227 -0.71 18.06 -1.78
N GLY A 228 0.59 17.88 -1.48
CA GLY A 228 1.13 17.78 -0.13
C GLY A 228 1.20 16.37 0.44
N THR A 229 0.88 15.35 -0.36
CA THR A 229 0.98 13.94 0.06
C THR A 229 2.44 13.55 0.23
N GLU A 230 2.77 12.88 1.34
CA GLU A 230 4.13 12.44 1.64
C GLU A 230 4.24 10.91 1.56
N SER A 231 5.24 10.43 0.81
CA SER A 231 5.53 9.02 0.67
C SER A 231 7.00 8.74 1.03
N GLN A 232 7.22 7.97 2.09
CA GLN A 232 8.53 7.55 2.53
C GLN A 232 9.02 6.39 1.65
N LEU A 233 9.95 6.69 0.76
CA LEU A 233 10.48 5.74 -0.22
C LEU A 233 11.47 4.78 0.42
N MET A 234 12.23 5.26 1.40
CA MET A 234 13.19 4.48 2.16
C MET A 234 13.34 5.14 3.52
N HIS A 235 13.32 4.34 4.58
CA HIS A 235 13.51 4.81 5.95
C HIS A 235 14.86 4.32 6.52
N TYR A 236 15.17 4.73 7.74
CA TYR A 236 16.34 4.21 8.46
C TYR A 236 16.24 2.70 8.67
N ARG A 237 17.23 1.94 8.21
CA ARG A 237 17.28 0.48 8.37
C ARG A 237 18.45 0.10 9.27
N ASN A 238 18.15 -0.36 10.48
CA ASN A 238 19.14 -0.62 11.55
C ASN A 238 20.25 -1.61 11.12
N GLU A 239 19.90 -2.71 10.47
CA GLU A 239 20.86 -3.74 10.08
C GLU A 239 21.80 -3.24 8.99
N ASP A 240 21.28 -2.52 7.98
CA ASP A 240 22.07 -1.87 6.93
C ASP A 240 22.87 -0.65 7.46
N ALA A 241 22.46 -0.09 8.59
CA ALA A 241 23.16 0.99 9.27
C ALA A 241 24.31 0.48 10.18
N ASN A 242 24.30 -0.79 10.57
CA ASN A 242 25.25 -1.34 11.55
C ASN A 242 26.23 -2.36 10.95
N HIS A 243 25.93 -2.98 9.80
CA HIS A 243 26.79 -4.03 9.24
C HIS A 243 27.96 -3.51 8.37
N TYR A 244 27.81 -2.38 7.67
CA TYR A 244 28.74 -2.00 6.60
C TYR A 244 29.26 -0.55 6.73
N ASN A 245 30.40 -0.38 7.42
CA ASN A 245 31.11 0.91 7.50
C ASN A 245 31.91 1.20 6.22
N THR A 246 31.23 1.27 5.09
CA THR A 246 31.85 1.55 3.78
C THR A 246 31.19 2.76 3.13
N ALA A 247 31.99 3.50 2.37
CA ALA A 247 31.47 4.49 1.45
C ALA A 247 30.94 3.79 0.20
N GLY A 248 29.92 4.36 -0.43
CA GLY A 248 29.35 3.80 -1.64
C GLY A 248 28.51 4.80 -2.41
N SER A 249 28.10 4.38 -3.60
CA SER A 249 27.15 5.09 -4.45
C SER A 249 26.18 4.10 -5.07
N LEU A 250 24.93 4.50 -5.21
CA LEU A 250 23.87 3.69 -5.79
C LEU A 250 22.97 4.57 -6.65
N SER A 251 22.51 4.01 -7.76
CA SER A 251 21.35 4.50 -8.49
C SER A 251 20.25 3.46 -8.34
N TRP A 252 19.11 3.86 -7.76
CA TRP A 252 17.99 2.97 -7.50
C TRP A 252 16.67 3.64 -7.84
N THR A 253 15.76 2.86 -8.41
CA THR A 253 14.39 3.27 -8.71
C THR A 253 13.51 2.90 -7.52
N PHE A 254 12.89 3.88 -6.87
CA PHE A 254 11.85 3.66 -5.86
C PHE A 254 10.47 3.83 -6.49
N MET A 255 9.42 3.23 -5.93
CA MET A 255 8.05 3.33 -6.42
C MET A 255 7.10 3.71 -5.28
N SER A 256 6.07 4.48 -5.62
CA SER A 256 4.99 4.79 -4.71
C SER A 256 3.63 4.68 -5.40
N VAL A 257 2.69 4.07 -4.70
CA VAL A 257 1.27 4.05 -5.06
C VAL A 257 0.46 5.09 -4.29
N HIS A 258 1.06 5.83 -3.34
CA HIS A 258 0.31 6.69 -2.41
C HIS A 258 -0.36 7.89 -3.10
N PHE A 259 0.17 8.29 -4.26
CA PHE A 259 -0.30 9.41 -5.06
C PHE A 259 -1.42 9.04 -6.02
N TRP A 260 -2.01 7.84 -5.89
CA TRP A 260 -3.02 7.32 -6.82
C TRP A 260 -4.14 8.33 -7.05
N ARG A 261 -4.38 8.64 -8.34
CA ARG A 261 -5.30 9.63 -8.92
C ARG A 261 -5.02 11.09 -8.65
N GLU A 262 -3.95 11.44 -7.94
CA GLU A 262 -3.52 12.83 -7.88
C GLU A 262 -3.19 13.37 -9.27
N SER A 263 -3.29 14.69 -9.43
CA SER A 263 -2.67 15.34 -10.58
C SER A 263 -1.17 15.46 -10.30
N PRO A 264 -0.31 15.09 -11.25
CA PRO A 264 1.13 15.33 -11.13
C PRO A 264 1.51 16.81 -11.32
N ASP A 265 0.56 17.67 -11.71
CA ASP A 265 0.82 19.07 -12.02
C ASP A 265 1.25 19.86 -10.79
N GLY A 266 2.38 20.55 -10.94
CA GLY A 266 2.93 21.41 -9.91
C GLY A 266 4.23 20.88 -9.32
N GLN A 267 4.52 21.31 -8.10
CA GLN A 267 5.83 21.16 -7.49
C GLN A 267 5.99 19.84 -6.74
N TRP A 268 6.86 18.96 -7.24
CA TRP A 268 7.34 17.79 -6.51
C TRP A 268 8.59 18.12 -5.69
N THR A 269 8.69 17.54 -4.49
CA THR A 269 9.83 17.74 -3.59
C THR A 269 10.40 16.42 -3.11
N LEU A 270 11.68 16.15 -3.41
CA LEU A 270 12.44 15.09 -2.76
C LEU A 270 13.09 15.63 -1.48
N LYS A 271 12.75 15.04 -0.34
CA LYS A 271 13.40 15.27 0.96
C LYS A 271 14.33 14.11 1.26
N PHE A 272 15.51 14.41 1.80
CA PHE A 272 16.43 13.38 2.26
C PHE A 272 17.21 13.84 3.49
N LYS A 273 17.61 12.88 4.33
CA LYS A 273 18.45 13.11 5.51
C LYS A 273 19.35 11.91 5.80
N SER A 274 20.35 12.14 6.65
CA SER A 274 21.25 11.10 7.17
C SER A 274 21.07 10.99 8.68
N TYR A 275 20.62 9.84 9.16
CA TYR A 275 20.46 9.58 10.60
C TYR A 275 21.81 9.53 11.32
N GLY A 276 21.81 10.00 12.58
CA GLY A 276 22.97 9.95 13.49
C GLY A 276 24.15 10.85 13.13
N GLY A 277 24.13 11.55 11.98
CA GLY A 277 25.24 12.39 11.52
C GLY A 277 26.54 11.61 11.22
N HIS A 278 26.47 10.28 11.17
CA HIS A 278 27.63 9.39 10.97
C HIS A 278 28.08 9.31 9.51
N SER A 279 27.21 9.74 8.59
CA SER A 279 27.43 9.72 7.15
C SER A 279 27.07 11.05 6.52
N VAL A 280 27.73 11.36 5.42
CA VAL A 280 27.32 12.42 4.51
C VAL A 280 26.62 11.74 3.35
N VAL A 281 25.32 11.98 3.21
CA VAL A 281 24.53 11.51 2.06
C VAL A 281 24.49 12.62 1.02
N THR A 282 24.84 12.31 -0.22
CA THR A 282 24.81 13.23 -1.36
C THR A 282 23.92 12.68 -2.46
N VAL A 283 22.87 13.40 -2.82
CA VAL A 283 22.07 13.11 -4.02
C VAL A 283 22.68 13.86 -5.20
N SER A 284 23.08 13.14 -6.26
CA SER A 284 23.74 13.71 -7.44
C SER A 284 22.73 14.03 -8.55
N SER A 285 21.70 13.22 -8.71
CA SER A 285 20.61 13.44 -9.65
C SER A 285 19.39 12.61 -9.29
N TRP A 286 18.24 13.03 -9.77
CA TRP A 286 17.03 12.23 -9.71
C TRP A 286 16.03 12.59 -10.82
N SER A 287 15.16 11.66 -11.19
CA SER A 287 14.07 11.84 -12.15
C SER A 287 12.82 11.10 -11.71
N ILE A 288 11.64 11.62 -12.06
CA ILE A 288 10.36 10.94 -11.82
C ILE A 288 9.82 10.43 -13.15
N THR A 289 9.27 9.22 -13.12
CA THR A 289 8.34 8.72 -14.15
C THR A 289 6.96 8.56 -13.55
N PHE A 290 5.99 9.23 -14.16
CA PHE A 290 4.58 9.13 -13.83
C PHE A 290 3.91 8.11 -14.74
N TYR A 291 3.12 7.22 -14.15
CA TYR A 291 2.24 6.30 -14.86
C TYR A 291 0.81 6.67 -14.52
N GLY A 292 -0.09 6.66 -15.51
CA GLY A 292 -1.47 7.06 -15.28
C GLY A 292 -2.30 7.14 -16.55
N THR A 293 -3.29 8.03 -16.55
CA THR A 293 -4.14 8.31 -17.70
C THR A 293 -4.30 9.82 -17.93
N SER A 294 -4.54 10.21 -19.18
CA SER A 294 -4.84 11.60 -19.57
C SER A 294 -6.31 11.97 -19.35
N THR A 295 -7.20 10.98 -19.31
CA THR A 295 -8.62 11.14 -19.01
C THR A 295 -8.97 10.43 -17.71
N ASP A 296 -10.07 10.83 -17.07
CA ASP A 296 -10.50 10.22 -15.82
C ASP A 296 -10.71 8.70 -16.00
N PRO A 297 -10.04 7.86 -15.20
CA PRO A 297 -10.22 6.41 -15.32
C PRO A 297 -11.57 5.93 -14.76
N LEU A 298 -12.27 6.71 -13.93
CA LEU A 298 -13.46 6.26 -13.18
C LEU A 298 -14.68 7.22 -13.23
N PRO A 299 -15.03 7.83 -14.38
CA PRO A 299 -15.92 9.01 -14.43
C PRO A 299 -17.35 8.78 -13.90
N ASN A 300 -17.82 7.53 -13.83
CA ASN A 300 -19.18 7.17 -13.41
C ASN A 300 -19.19 6.07 -12.33
N ILE A 301 -18.15 6.00 -11.51
CA ILE A 301 -18.06 4.96 -10.49
C ILE A 301 -19.14 5.16 -9.42
N ASP A 302 -19.84 4.07 -9.07
CA ASP A 302 -20.80 4.03 -7.98
C ASP A 302 -20.27 3.14 -6.86
N LEU A 303 -19.80 3.78 -5.78
CA LEU A 303 -19.22 3.09 -4.63
C LEU A 303 -20.27 2.58 -3.65
N CYS A 304 -21.55 2.88 -3.87
CA CYS A 304 -22.64 2.33 -3.08
C CYS A 304 -23.14 0.99 -3.61
N ILE A 305 -22.67 0.52 -4.76
CA ILE A 305 -23.14 -0.74 -5.37
C ILE A 305 -22.89 -1.96 -4.46
N SER A 306 -21.82 -1.94 -3.66
CA SER A 306 -21.51 -3.00 -2.69
C SER A 306 -22.21 -2.82 -1.35
N SER A 307 -23.11 -1.83 -1.20
CA SER A 307 -23.78 -1.50 0.06
C SER A 307 -22.83 -1.41 1.26
N PRO A 308 -21.76 -0.58 1.19
CA PRO A 308 -20.67 -0.61 2.17
C PRO A 308 -21.08 -0.18 3.59
N CYS A 309 -22.22 0.49 3.74
CA CYS A 309 -22.70 0.99 5.03
C CYS A 309 -23.41 -0.11 5.83
N GLN A 310 -22.88 -0.41 7.02
CA GLN A 310 -23.45 -1.39 7.95
C GLN A 310 -24.56 -0.79 8.81
N ASN A 311 -25.25 -1.64 9.59
CA ASN A 311 -26.20 -1.22 10.64
C ASN A 311 -27.31 -0.26 10.14
N ASN A 312 -27.86 -0.55 8.95
CA ASN A 312 -28.88 0.26 8.27
C ASN A 312 -28.44 1.70 7.96
N GLY A 313 -27.13 1.96 7.83
CA GLY A 313 -26.64 3.23 7.33
C GLY A 313 -27.00 3.46 5.86
N THR A 314 -27.30 4.70 5.49
CA THR A 314 -27.60 5.08 4.10
C THR A 314 -26.29 5.42 3.38
N CYS A 315 -26.05 4.80 2.23
CA CYS A 315 -24.90 5.12 1.39
C CYS A 315 -25.20 6.26 0.43
N GLU A 316 -24.36 7.29 0.46
CA GLU A 316 -24.36 8.39 -0.50
C GLU A 316 -23.13 8.29 -1.39
N ASN A 317 -23.33 8.05 -2.68
CA ASN A 317 -22.25 8.03 -3.65
C ASN A 317 -21.74 9.45 -3.87
N ASN A 318 -20.45 9.66 -3.66
CA ASN A 318 -19.77 10.91 -3.94
C ASN A 318 -18.78 10.71 -5.08
N VAL A 319 -18.19 11.81 -5.54
CA VAL A 319 -17.18 11.78 -6.60
C VAL A 319 -15.93 11.07 -6.07
N TYR A 320 -15.82 9.76 -6.38
CA TYR A 320 -14.72 8.86 -6.02
C TYR A 320 -14.58 8.51 -4.53
N SER A 321 -15.61 8.79 -3.75
CA SER A 321 -15.77 8.33 -2.37
C SER A 321 -17.23 8.01 -2.12
N TYR A 322 -17.56 7.44 -0.98
CA TYR A 322 -18.94 7.39 -0.50
C TYR A 322 -18.96 7.91 0.93
N ASN A 323 -20.15 8.34 1.36
CA ASN A 323 -20.41 8.70 2.74
C ASN A 323 -21.50 7.80 3.29
N CYS A 324 -21.27 7.22 4.46
CA CYS A 324 -22.30 6.50 5.19
C CYS A 324 -22.98 7.41 6.20
N GLN A 325 -24.27 7.63 6.03
CA GLN A 325 -25.11 8.27 7.03
C GLN A 325 -25.52 7.22 8.06
N CYS A 326 -24.84 7.22 9.21
CA CYS A 326 -25.10 6.26 10.27
C CYS A 326 -26.40 6.56 11.02
N THR A 327 -27.09 5.49 11.39
CA THR A 327 -28.26 5.55 12.27
C THR A 327 -27.85 5.89 13.70
N ASP A 328 -28.79 6.40 14.50
CA ASP A 328 -28.54 6.79 15.88
C ASP A 328 -27.89 5.65 16.69
N GLY A 329 -26.76 5.95 17.33
CA GLY A 329 -26.00 4.98 18.11
C GLY A 329 -24.90 4.23 17.34
N PHE A 330 -24.74 4.46 16.03
CA PHE A 330 -23.64 3.91 15.23
C PHE A 330 -22.68 4.99 14.72
N SER A 331 -21.43 4.59 14.48
CA SER A 331 -20.36 5.47 14.00
C SER A 331 -19.28 4.70 13.23
N GLY A 332 -18.30 5.42 12.68
CA GLY A 332 -17.24 4.87 11.82
C GLY A 332 -17.57 5.03 10.33
N THR A 333 -16.56 4.88 9.47
CA THR A 333 -16.65 5.09 8.01
C THR A 333 -17.79 4.29 7.37
N ASN A 334 -18.03 3.07 7.86
CA ASN A 334 -19.06 2.15 7.38
C ASN A 334 -20.16 1.93 8.44
N CYS A 335 -20.28 2.80 9.43
CA CYS A 335 -21.21 2.63 10.55
C CYS A 335 -21.01 1.34 11.36
N GLN A 336 -19.81 0.78 11.36
CA GLN A 336 -19.49 -0.50 12.00
C GLN A 336 -19.40 -0.43 13.53
N THR A 337 -19.21 0.77 14.09
CA THR A 337 -18.98 0.95 15.53
C THR A 337 -20.28 1.25 16.25
N ASN A 338 -20.67 0.40 17.20
CA ASN A 338 -21.86 0.62 18.03
C ASN A 338 -21.50 1.41 19.31
N SER A 339 -21.93 2.67 19.36
CA SER A 339 -21.72 3.60 20.47
C SER A 339 -22.67 3.35 21.66
N THR A 340 -23.69 2.50 21.53
CA THR A 340 -24.63 2.19 22.62
C THR A 340 -24.11 1.13 23.60
N VAL A 341 -22.92 0.55 23.36
CA VAL A 341 -22.34 -0.52 24.20
C VAL A 341 -21.48 0.02 25.36
N ILE A 342 -21.14 1.31 25.40
CA ILE A 342 -20.38 1.89 26.52
C ILE A 342 -21.30 2.33 27.67
N ALA A 343 -22.09 1.39 28.20
CA ALA A 343 -22.68 1.49 29.54
C ALA A 343 -23.26 0.15 30.01
N LYS A 344 -22.45 -0.92 30.09
CA LYS A 344 -22.43 -1.88 31.22
C LYS A 344 -21.60 -3.14 30.92
N SER A 345 -20.86 -3.50 31.96
CA SER A 345 -20.30 -4.81 32.31
C SER A 345 -18.90 -5.19 31.80
N SER A 346 -18.06 -5.48 32.80
CA SER A 346 -16.75 -6.12 32.79
C SER A 346 -16.63 -7.28 31.79
N PRO A 347 -15.43 -7.56 31.26
CA PRO A 347 -15.20 -8.77 30.47
C PRO A 347 -15.30 -9.99 31.40
N ALA A 348 -16.29 -10.84 31.16
CA ALA A 348 -16.19 -12.24 31.55
C ALA A 348 -15.22 -12.91 30.58
N GLU A 349 -14.18 -13.54 31.11
CA GLU A 349 -13.26 -14.40 30.36
C GLU A 349 -14.06 -15.47 29.59
N ALA A 350 -14.19 -15.29 28.29
CA ALA A 350 -14.52 -16.38 27.39
C ALA A 350 -13.27 -17.24 27.24
N THR A 351 -13.13 -18.24 28.10
CA THR A 351 -12.21 -19.35 27.89
C THR A 351 -12.66 -20.11 26.65
N VAL A 352 -12.06 -19.79 25.50
CA VAL A 352 -12.14 -20.65 24.32
C VAL A 352 -11.34 -21.90 24.66
N GLY A 353 -12.05 -22.97 24.98
CA GLY A 353 -11.44 -24.30 25.09
C GLY A 353 -10.78 -24.64 23.76
N ALA A 354 -9.46 -24.82 23.78
CA ALA A 354 -8.73 -25.38 22.66
C ALA A 354 -9.21 -26.83 22.45
N THR A 355 -10.17 -27.03 21.55
CA THR A 355 -10.38 -28.35 20.96
C THR A 355 -9.28 -28.57 19.94
N ASN A 356 -8.26 -29.32 20.34
CA ASN A 356 -7.34 -29.97 19.41
C ASN A 356 -8.16 -30.78 18.40
N GLY A 357 -8.03 -30.42 17.12
CA GLY A 357 -8.66 -31.12 16.02
C GLY A 357 -9.57 -30.23 15.19
N ALA A 358 -9.01 -29.21 14.55
CA ALA A 358 -9.59 -28.71 13.31
C ALA A 358 -9.40 -29.82 12.26
N VAL A 359 -10.44 -30.63 12.07
CA VAL A 359 -10.59 -31.46 10.87
C VAL A 359 -11.36 -30.61 9.87
N CYS A 360 -10.86 -30.53 8.63
CA CYS A 360 -11.44 -29.74 7.54
C CYS A 360 -12.94 -29.97 7.33
#